data_AF-A0A318J7U7-F1
#
_entry.id   AF-A0A318J7U7-F1
#
_cell.length_a   1.000
_cell.length_b   1.000
_cell.length_c   1.000
_cell.angle_alpha   90.00
_cell.angle_beta   90.00
_cell.angle_gamma   90.00
#
_symmetry.space_group_name_H-M   'P 1'
#
loop_
_entity.id
_entity.type
_entity.pdbx_description
1 polymer ?
#
loop_
_entity_poly.entity_id
_entity_poly.type
_entity_poly.pdbx_seq_one_letter_code
_entity_poly.pdbx_strand_id
1 'polypeptide(L)'
;MTEITTGEAVKAALRICKQDEQTNCRHVLLSAFLDKQHVGALDCSILAGQVCVHVLYVKPSYRELGIAKAMLAQLHAEYPELEVVCDKQVAH
;
A
#
# COMPACT_ATOMS: atom_id res chain seq x y z
N MET A 1 2.70 -14.21 27.58
CA MET A 1 1.81 -13.86 26.46
C MET A 1 2.30 -12.54 25.92
N THR A 2 2.97 -12.55 24.78
CA THR A 2 3.42 -11.31 24.13
C THR A 2 2.28 -10.88 23.23
N GLU A 3 1.55 -9.83 23.63
CA GLU A 3 0.61 -9.13 22.77
C GLU A 3 1.39 -8.58 21.58
N ILE A 4 1.36 -9.32 20.48
CA ILE A 4 1.83 -8.81 19.20
C ILE A 4 0.76 -7.81 18.77
N THR A 5 1.06 -6.53 18.97
CA THR A 5 0.41 -5.41 18.31
C THR A 5 0.41 -5.69 16.81
N THR A 6 -0.70 -6.25 16.32
CA THR A 6 -0.88 -6.81 14.97
C THR A 6 -0.53 -5.82 13.86
N GLY A 7 -0.53 -4.52 14.14
CA GLY A 7 -0.09 -3.47 13.21
C GLY A 7 1.43 -3.39 12.97
N GLU A 8 2.27 -3.73 13.94
CA GLU A 8 3.74 -3.68 13.79
C GLU A 8 4.29 -4.88 13.01
N ALA A 9 3.71 -6.07 13.22
CA ALA A 9 4.08 -7.29 12.50
C ALA A 9 3.79 -7.17 10.99
N VAL A 10 2.71 -6.48 10.61
CA VAL A 10 2.36 -6.22 9.20
C VAL A 10 3.39 -5.30 8.55
N LYS A 11 3.86 -4.27 9.25
CA LYS A 11 4.84 -3.31 8.71
C LYS A 11 6.18 -3.99 8.36
N ALA A 12 6.60 -4.99 9.15
CA ALA A 12 7.84 -5.73 8.92
C ALA A 12 7.82 -6.68 7.70
N ALA A 13 6.63 -6.99 7.17
CA ALA A 13 6.44 -7.99 6.11
C ALA A 13 5.96 -7.41 4.78
N LEU A 14 5.88 -6.08 4.68
CA LEU A 14 5.54 -5.39 3.43
C LEU A 14 6.71 -5.48 2.44
N ARG A 15 6.42 -5.90 1.21
CA ARG A 15 7.39 -5.91 0.11
C ARG A 15 6.95 -4.96 -0.98
N ILE A 16 7.86 -4.08 -1.40
CA ILE A 16 7.68 -3.19 -2.53
C ILE A 16 8.32 -3.84 -3.76
N CYS A 17 7.53 -4.19 -4.75
CA CYS A 17 8.00 -4.56 -6.08
C CYS A 17 7.80 -3.36 -6.98
N LYS A 18 8.90 -2.68 -7.35
CA LYS A 18 8.89 -1.63 -8.37
C LYS A 18 8.93 -2.31 -9.72
N GLN A 19 7.92 -2.08 -10.54
CA GLN A 19 7.88 -2.62 -11.88
C GLN A 19 7.94 -1.44 -12.85
N ASP A 20 9.05 -1.37 -13.58
CA ASP A 20 9.30 -0.46 -14.69
C ASP A 20 9.70 1.00 -14.38
N GLU A 21 10.81 1.41 -15.00
CA GLU A 21 11.34 2.79 -15.06
C GLU A 21 11.32 3.31 -16.51
N GLN A 22 10.45 2.81 -17.40
CA GLN A 22 10.22 3.45 -18.67
C GLN A 22 9.11 4.49 -18.55
N THR A 23 9.49 5.75 -18.81
CA THR A 23 8.68 6.99 -18.80
C THR A 23 8.39 7.53 -17.40
N ASN A 24 7.99 8.81 -17.30
CA ASN A 24 7.75 9.57 -16.05
C ASN A 24 6.73 8.96 -15.06
N CYS A 25 6.30 7.71 -15.28
CA CYS A 25 5.34 6.96 -14.50
C CYS A 25 6.03 5.76 -13.85
N ARG A 26 6.05 5.72 -12.51
CA ARG A 26 6.58 4.58 -11.73
C ARG A 26 5.43 3.69 -11.30
N HIS A 27 5.46 2.40 -11.62
CA HIS A 27 4.48 1.46 -11.09
C HIS A 27 5.01 0.76 -9.84
N VAL A 28 4.17 0.70 -8.82
CA VAL A 28 4.52 0.21 -7.48
C VAL A 28 3.47 -0.80 -7.06
N LEU A 29 3.91 -2.04 -6.84
CA LEU A 29 3.12 -3.09 -6.23
C LEU A 29 3.63 -3.36 -4.80
N LEU A 30 2.79 -3.09 -3.82
CA LEU A 30 3.02 -3.37 -2.41
C LEU A 30 2.23 -4.61 -2.02
N SER A 31 2.93 -5.65 -1.57
CA SER A 31 2.31 -6.88 -1.09
C SER A 31 2.45 -6.99 0.43
N ALA A 32 1.33 -7.24 1.11
CA ALA A 32 1.28 -7.48 2.53
C ALA A 32 1.28 -8.99 2.82
N PHE A 33 2.19 -9.39 3.71
CA PHE A 33 2.27 -10.75 4.22
C PHE A 33 2.08 -10.78 5.73
N LEU A 34 1.37 -11.79 6.22
CA LEU A 34 1.29 -12.11 7.65
C LEU A 34 1.58 -13.61 7.80
N ASP A 35 2.52 -13.97 8.67
CA ASP A 35 2.96 -15.37 8.85
C ASP A 35 3.30 -16.08 7.52
N LYS A 36 3.99 -15.37 6.61
CA LYS A 36 4.34 -15.81 5.25
C LYS A 36 3.14 -16.02 4.30
N GLN A 37 1.91 -15.72 4.72
CA GLN A 37 0.74 -15.75 3.86
C GLN A 37 0.49 -14.38 3.23
N HIS A 38 0.18 -14.36 1.93
CA HIS A 38 -0.25 -13.13 1.25
C HIS A 38 -1.67 -12.75 1.72
N VAL A 39 -1.82 -11.54 2.28
CA VAL A 39 -3.08 -11.08 2.91
C VAL A 39 -3.65 -9.82 2.29
N GLY A 40 -2.87 -9.08 1.50
CA GLY A 40 -3.34 -7.89 0.80
C GLY A 40 -2.32 -7.39 -0.21
N ALA A 41 -2.78 -6.55 -1.12
CA ALA A 41 -1.97 -5.90 -2.12
C ALA A 41 -2.44 -4.46 -2.35
N LEU A 42 -1.50 -3.59 -2.66
CA LEU A 42 -1.70 -2.21 -3.11
C LEU A 42 -0.93 -2.03 -4.43
N ASP A 43 -1.65 -1.82 -5.51
CA ASP A 43 -1.10 -1.53 -6.83
C ASP A 43 -1.38 -0.07 -7.17
N CYS A 44 -0.34 0.69 -7.48
CA CYS A 44 -0.45 2.09 -7.81
C CYS A 44 0.59 2.53 -8.84
N SER A 45 0.27 3.59 -9.57
CA SER A 45 1.20 4.31 -10.43
C SER A 45 1.46 5.70 -9.89
N ILE A 46 2.71 6.15 -9.95
CA ILE A 46 3.15 7.47 -9.53
C ILE A 46 3.56 8.25 -10.76
N LEU A 47 2.90 9.37 -11.03
CA LEU A 47 3.18 10.25 -12.17
C LEU A 47 3.14 11.70 -11.69
N ALA A 48 4.18 12.48 -11.99
CA ALA A 48 4.26 13.91 -11.68
C ALA A 48 3.96 14.26 -10.20
N GLY A 49 4.38 13.41 -9.25
CA GLY A 49 4.15 13.61 -7.81
C GLY A 49 2.75 13.21 -7.32
N GLN A 50 1.90 12.66 -8.19
CA GLN A 50 0.58 12.16 -7.84
C GLN A 50 0.58 10.63 -7.81
N VAL A 51 -0.17 10.05 -6.86
CA VAL A 51 -0.45 8.61 -6.80
C VAL A 51 -1.82 8.33 -7.38
N CYS A 52 -1.87 7.41 -8.35
CA CYS A 52 -3.11 6.77 -8.75
C CYS A 52 -3.13 5.34 -8.17
N VAL A 53 -4.07 5.07 -7.27
CA VAL A 53 -4.27 3.73 -6.69
C VAL A 53 -5.20 2.94 -7.62
N HIS A 54 -4.68 1.90 -8.26
CA HIS A 54 -5.45 1.02 -9.13
C HIS A 54 -6.17 -0.06 -8.34
N VAL A 55 -5.46 -0.65 -7.37
CA VAL A 55 -5.98 -1.71 -6.52
C VAL A 55 -5.53 -1.47 -5.09
N LEU A 56 -6.48 -1.49 -4.16
CA LEU A 56 -6.20 -1.64 -2.74
C LEU A 56 -7.08 -2.77 -2.21
N TYR A 57 -6.46 -3.93 -1.96
CA TYR A 57 -7.15 -5.14 -1.56
C TYR A 57 -6.57 -5.69 -0.27
N VAL A 58 -7.47 -6.09 0.64
CA VAL A 58 -7.15 -6.88 1.83
C VAL A 58 -8.17 -8.02 1.92
N LYS A 59 -7.68 -9.24 2.15
CA LYS A 59 -8.52 -10.43 2.35
C LYS A 59 -9.54 -10.16 3.47
N PRO A 60 -10.82 -10.56 3.32
CA PRO A 60 -11.89 -10.23 4.28
C PRO A 60 -11.54 -10.49 5.74
N SER A 61 -10.92 -11.64 6.05
CA SER A 61 -10.52 -12.04 7.40
C SER A 61 -9.47 -11.15 8.06
N TYR A 62 -8.89 -10.19 7.32
CA TYR A 62 -7.77 -9.36 7.77
C TYR A 62 -8.05 -7.84 7.65
N ARG A 63 -9.27 -7.44 7.24
CA ARG A 63 -9.60 -6.03 6.96
C ARG A 63 -9.50 -5.11 8.18
N GLU A 64 -9.84 -5.62 9.36
CA GLU A 64 -9.86 -4.83 10.61
C GLU A 64 -8.48 -4.77 11.30
N LEU A 65 -7.45 -5.38 10.70
CA LEU A 65 -6.09 -5.41 11.26
C LEU A 65 -5.22 -4.22 10.82
N GLY A 66 -5.80 -3.23 10.14
CA GLY A 66 -5.09 -2.02 9.72
C GLY A 66 -4.10 -2.21 8.56
N ILE A 67 -4.16 -3.34 7.84
CA ILE A 67 -3.21 -3.68 6.76
C ILE A 67 -3.22 -2.64 5.64
N ALA A 68 -4.41 -2.18 5.23
CA ALA A 68 -4.53 -1.14 4.20
C ALA A 68 -3.82 0.17 4.63
N LYS A 69 -4.01 0.57 5.89
CA LYS A 69 -3.35 1.75 6.47
C LYS A 69 -1.83 1.58 6.51
N ALA A 70 -1.34 0.40 6.86
CA ALA A 70 0.09 0.10 6.87
C ALA A 70 0.71 0.16 5.47
N MET A 71 0.02 -0.36 4.45
CA MET A 71 0.46 -0.28 3.05
C MET A 71 0.55 1.17 2.57
N LEU A 72 -0.47 2.00 2.85
CA LEU A 72 -0.47 3.41 2.48
C LEU A 72 0.61 4.21 3.23
N ALA A 73 0.83 3.93 4.52
CA ALA A 73 1.90 4.56 5.29
C ALA A 73 3.28 4.20 4.75
N GLN A 74 3.48 2.95 4.32
CA GLN A 74 4.73 2.51 3.69
C GLN A 74 4.94 3.18 2.33
N LEU A 75 3.88 3.31 1.52
CA LEU A 75 3.94 4.04 0.25
C LEU A 75 4.36 5.50 0.47
N HIS A 76 3.75 6.18 1.44
CA HIS A 76 4.08 7.57 1.75
C HIS A 76 5.51 7.74 2.31
N ALA A 77 5.98 6.77 3.11
CA ALA A 77 7.37 6.80 3.61
C ALA A 77 8.41 6.61 2.49
N GLU A 78 8.10 5.81 1.47
CA GLU A 78 8.99 5.58 0.31
C GLU A 78 9.01 6.77 -0.66
N TYR A 79 7.92 7.55 -0.69
CA TYR A 79 7.74 8.68 -1.59
C TYR A 79 7.18 9.88 -0.82
N PRO A 80 7.98 10.51 0.06
CA PRO A 80 7.54 11.61 0.91
C PRO A 80 7.13 12.86 0.11
N GLU A 81 7.59 12.99 -1.12
CA GLU A 81 7.23 14.07 -2.05
C GLU A 81 5.82 13.97 -2.64
N LEU A 82 5.09 12.87 -2.38
CA LEU A 82 3.72 12.71 -2.87
C LEU A 82 2.75 13.61 -2.13
N GLU A 83 2.06 14.47 -2.88
CA GLU A 83 0.94 15.24 -2.36
C GLU A 83 -0.30 14.34 -2.29
N VAL A 84 -0.85 14.17 -1.10
CA VAL A 84 -2.08 13.39 -0.89
C VAL A 84 -3.28 14.23 -1.29
N VAL A 85 -3.74 14.09 -2.53
CA VAL A 85 -4.98 14.71 -3.01
C VAL A 85 -6.14 13.73 -2.80
N CYS A 86 -6.92 13.93 -1.74
CA CYS A 86 -8.18 13.21 -1.54
C CYS A 86 -9.27 13.83 -2.42
N ASP A 87 -9.26 13.55 -3.71
CA ASP A 87 -10.35 13.99 -4.57
C ASP A 87 -11.54 13.04 -4.41
N LYS A 88 -12.66 13.56 -3.91
CA LYS A 88 -13.93 12.82 -3.96
C LYS A 88 -14.34 12.79 -5.42
N GLN A 89 -13.96 11.74 -6.15
CA GLN A 89 -14.67 11.41 -7.38
C GLN A 89 -16.12 11.09 -7.01
N VAL A 90 -16.98 12.11 -7.13
CA VAL A 90 -18.42 11.95 -7.17
C VAL A 90 -18.68 11.17 -8.45
N ALA A 91 -19.03 9.89 -8.32
CA ALA A 91 -19.56 9.11 -9.42
C ALA A 91 -20.81 9.84 -9.94
N HIS A 92 -20.74 10.27 -11.20
CA HIS A 92 -21.88 10.79 -11.96
C HIS A 92 -22.76 9.64 -12.46
#